data_AF-E1NV26-F1
#
_entry.id   AF-E1NV26-F1
#
_cell.length_a   1.000
_cell.length_b   1.000
_cell.length_c   1.000
_cell.angle_alpha   90.00
_cell.angle_beta   90.00
_cell.angle_gamma   90.00
#
_symmetry.space_group_name_H-M   'P 1'
#
loop_
_entity.id
_entity.type
_entity.pdbx_description
1 polymer ?
#
loop_
_entity_poly.entity_id
_entity_poly.type
_entity_poly.pdbx_seq_one_letter_code
_entity_poly.pdbx_strand_id
1 'polypeptide(L)'
;MNFDYFYNRQSEMYNFIRLPIVLMEDEIFESISIEAKVLYSYMLNRMGLSYKNGWIDEDGKVFIYYIIESIKDQFNCASEKANKLIAELDIKSGIGLVELFVKVMKMIR
;
A
#
# COMPACT_ATOMS: atom_id res chain seq x y z
N MET A 1 24.00 -4.60 -32.32
CA MET A 1 22.74 -4.29 -31.64
C MET A 1 22.98 -3.06 -30.80
N ASN A 2 22.45 -1.92 -31.24
CA ASN A 2 22.55 -0.67 -30.51
C ASN A 2 21.49 -0.73 -29.41
N PHE A 3 21.91 -0.89 -28.16
CA PHE A 3 20.99 -0.78 -27.04
C PHE A 3 20.76 0.72 -26.83
N ASP A 4 19.62 1.23 -27.30
CA ASP A 4 19.20 2.59 -26.99
C ASP A 4 19.08 2.69 -25.46
N TYR A 5 20.01 3.43 -24.85
CA TYR A 5 20.02 3.67 -23.42
C TYR A 5 18.76 4.47 -23.03
N PHE A 6 18.13 4.09 -21.91
CA PHE A 6 17.01 4.86 -21.35
C PHE A 6 17.50 6.26 -20.96
N TYR A 7 17.08 7.28 -21.69
CA TYR A 7 17.41 8.68 -21.37
C TYR A 7 16.49 9.18 -20.24
N ASN A 8 17.10 9.45 -19.08
CA ASN A 8 16.74 10.23 -17.87
C ASN A 8 15.28 10.40 -17.36
N ARG A 9 14.22 10.14 -18.12
CA ARG A 9 12.81 10.20 -17.68
C ARG A 9 11.93 9.06 -18.20
N GLN A 10 12.45 8.20 -19.09
CA GLN A 10 11.68 7.06 -19.60
C GLN A 10 11.43 5.99 -18.53
N SER A 11 12.35 5.79 -17.58
CA SER A 11 12.16 4.85 -16.47
C SER A 11 11.03 5.27 -15.53
N GLU A 12 10.79 6.58 -15.36
CA GLU A 12 9.67 7.11 -14.57
C GLU A 12 8.32 6.81 -15.23
N MET A 13 8.25 6.76 -16.57
CA MET A 13 7.04 6.40 -17.31
C MET A 13 6.61 4.94 -17.06
N TYR A 14 7.53 4.08 -16.60
CA TYR A 14 7.25 2.69 -16.23
C TYR A 14 7.03 2.49 -14.72
N ASN A 15 7.03 3.57 -13.94
CA ASN A 15 6.77 3.48 -12.51
C ASN A 15 5.28 3.65 -12.24
N PHE A 16 4.52 2.57 -12.46
CA PHE A 16 3.09 2.52 -12.20
C PHE A 16 2.78 1.75 -10.93
N ILE A 17 1.63 2.08 -10.35
CA ILE A 17 1.05 1.33 -9.25
C ILE A 17 -0.10 0.51 -9.81
N ARG A 18 -0.07 -0.77 -9.51
CA ARG A 18 -1.17 -1.67 -9.85
C ARG A 18 -2.26 -1.47 -8.82
N LEU A 19 -3.38 -0.90 -9.25
CA LEU A 19 -4.62 -0.87 -8.49
C LEU A 19 -5.41 -2.16 -8.81
N PRO A 20 -5.59 -3.07 -7.84
CA PRO A 20 -6.40 -4.26 -8.08
C PRO A 20 -7.83 -3.89 -8.45
N ILE A 21 -8.31 -4.37 -9.60
CA ILE A 21 -9.67 -4.10 -10.10
C ILE A 21 -10.73 -4.60 -9.12
N VAL A 22 -10.45 -5.66 -8.36
CA VAL A 22 -11.36 -6.15 -7.32
C VAL A 22 -11.71 -5.06 -6.29
N LEU A 23 -10.79 -4.14 -5.97
CA LEU A 23 -11.07 -3.02 -5.06
C LEU A 23 -12.08 -2.04 -5.66
N MET A 24 -12.23 -2.01 -6.98
CA MET A 24 -13.12 -1.11 -7.70
C MET A 24 -14.49 -1.73 -8.00
N GLU A 25 -14.53 -3.05 -8.22
CA GLU A 25 -15.72 -3.74 -8.74
C GLU A 25 -16.47 -4.54 -7.67
N ASP A 26 -15.80 -5.03 -6.63
CA ASP A 26 -16.44 -5.87 -5.61
C ASP A 26 -17.13 -5.02 -4.54
N GLU A 27 -18.41 -5.34 -4.26
CA GLU A 27 -19.28 -4.63 -3.31
C GLU A 27 -18.69 -4.60 -1.90
N ILE A 28 -17.88 -5.60 -1.52
CA ILE A 28 -17.25 -5.61 -0.20
C ILE A 28 -16.31 -4.41 0.01
N PHE A 29 -15.78 -3.81 -1.08
CA PHE A 29 -14.90 -2.65 -1.02
C PHE A 29 -15.62 -1.33 -1.35
N GLU A 30 -16.95 -1.33 -1.51
CA GLU A 30 -17.71 -0.12 -1.85
C GLU A 30 -17.58 0.96 -0.76
N SER A 31 -17.50 0.56 0.51
CA SER A 31 -17.43 1.45 1.66
C SER A 31 -16.09 2.19 1.81
N ILE A 32 -15.05 1.78 1.07
CA ILE A 32 -13.70 2.33 1.17
C ILE A 32 -13.51 3.47 0.17
N SER A 33 -12.92 4.56 0.60
CA SER A 33 -12.58 5.69 -0.27
C SER A 33 -11.58 5.28 -1.37
N ILE A 34 -11.63 5.98 -2.51
CA ILE A 34 -10.68 5.74 -3.59
C ILE A 34 -9.24 5.98 -3.15
N GLU A 35 -8.99 6.97 -2.29
CA GLU A 35 -7.66 7.23 -1.74
C GLU A 35 -7.16 6.08 -0.85
N ALA A 36 -8.04 5.44 -0.07
CA ALA A 36 -7.68 4.27 0.73
C ALA A 36 -7.40 3.03 -0.15
N LYS A 37 -8.14 2.85 -1.25
CA LYS A 37 -7.84 1.80 -2.26
C LYS A 37 -6.49 2.01 -2.93
N VAL A 38 -6.16 3.26 -3.26
CA VAL A 38 -4.84 3.64 -3.77
C VAL A 38 -3.77 3.38 -2.70
N LEU A 39 -4.00 3.77 -1.45
CA LEU A 39 -3.08 3.53 -0.33
C LEU A 39 -2.77 2.03 -0.17
N TYR A 40 -3.79 1.17 -0.20
CA TYR A 40 -3.61 -0.27 -0.16
C TYR A 40 -2.77 -0.80 -1.33
N SER A 41 -2.93 -0.21 -2.52
CA SER A 41 -2.13 -0.56 -3.71
C SER A 41 -0.65 -0.22 -3.55
N TYR A 42 -0.32 0.89 -2.90
CA TYR A 42 1.06 1.22 -2.52
C TYR A 42 1.63 0.19 -1.52
N MET A 43 0.81 -0.26 -0.55
CA MET A 43 1.21 -1.27 0.42
C MET A 43 1.46 -2.63 -0.22
N LEU A 44 0.64 -3.05 -1.19
CA LEU A 44 0.86 -4.27 -1.98
C LEU A 44 2.21 -4.24 -2.73
N ASN A 45 2.58 -3.09 -3.29
CA ASN A 45 3.88 -2.94 -3.95
C ASN A 45 5.03 -3.11 -2.94
N ARG A 46 4.91 -2.48 -1.77
CA ARG A 46 5.88 -2.64 -0.66
C ARG A 46 5.96 -4.08 -0.16
N MET A 47 4.85 -4.80 -0.07
CA MET A 47 4.83 -6.20 0.36
C MET A 47 5.70 -7.08 -0.55
N GLY A 48 5.67 -6.85 -1.86
CA GLY A 48 6.53 -7.57 -2.80
C GLY A 48 8.03 -7.38 -2.52
N LEU A 49 8.42 -6.21 -2.01
CA LEU A 49 9.80 -5.94 -1.56
C LEU A 49 10.07 -6.58 -0.20
N SER A 50 9.12 -6.48 0.74
CA SER A 50 9.23 -7.07 2.08
C SER A 50 9.41 -8.57 2.06
N TYR A 51 8.66 -9.29 1.21
CA TYR A 51 8.84 -10.73 1.00
C TYR A 51 10.25 -11.06 0.51
N LYS A 52 10.75 -10.32 -0.49
CA LYS A 52 12.12 -10.50 -1.02
C LYS A 52 13.20 -10.21 0.02
N ASN A 53 12.93 -9.30 0.95
CA ASN A 53 13.83 -8.92 2.03
C ASN A 53 13.68 -9.81 3.28
N GLY A 54 12.83 -10.84 3.25
CA GLY A 54 12.62 -11.75 4.37
C GLY A 54 11.87 -11.14 5.55
N TRP A 55 11.08 -10.10 5.33
CA TRP A 55 10.22 -9.51 6.38
C TRP A 55 8.97 -10.34 6.54
N ILE A 56 9.16 -11.49 7.17
CA ILE A 56 8.19 -12.54 7.40
C ILE A 56 8.22 -12.83 8.90
N ASP A 57 7.05 -12.90 9.53
CA ASP A 57 6.95 -13.26 10.94
C ASP A 57 7.01 -14.78 11.16
N GLU A 58 6.90 -15.20 12.42
CA GLU A 58 6.96 -16.62 12.83
C GLU A 58 5.81 -17.47 12.26
N ASP A 59 4.68 -16.84 11.91
CA ASP A 59 3.52 -17.49 11.28
C ASP A 59 3.64 -17.56 9.75
N GLY A 60 4.73 -17.04 9.17
CA GLY A 60 4.91 -16.97 7.73
C GLY A 60 4.20 -15.78 7.06
N LYS A 61 3.72 -14.80 7.83
CA LYS A 61 3.00 -13.62 7.31
C LYS A 61 3.99 -12.51 6.97
N VAL A 62 3.87 -11.99 5.74
CA VAL A 62 4.67 -10.85 5.28
C VAL A 62 4.16 -9.56 5.91
N PHE A 63 5.07 -8.73 6.40
CA PHE A 63 4.74 -7.43 6.98
C PHE A 63 5.55 -6.30 6.33
N ILE A 64 5.01 -5.09 6.42
CA ILE A 64 5.65 -3.87 5.92
C ILE A 64 5.90 -2.90 7.06
N TYR A 65 7.05 -2.23 7.04
CA TYR A 65 7.25 -1.00 7.81
C TYR A 65 6.70 0.16 6.99
N TYR A 66 5.65 0.81 7.51
CA TYR A 66 5.00 1.91 6.83
C TYR A 66 4.57 2.94 7.86
N ILE A 67 5.18 4.12 7.79
CA ILE A 67 4.97 5.20 8.78
C ILE A 67 3.96 6.21 8.27
N ILE A 68 3.24 6.86 9.19
CA ILE A 68 2.20 7.84 8.84
C ILE A 68 2.77 9.02 8.06
N GLU A 69 4.02 9.41 8.31
CA GLU A 69 4.72 10.45 7.56
C GLU A 69 4.82 10.11 6.07
N SER A 70 5.10 8.84 5.72
CA SER A 70 5.12 8.40 4.32
C SER A 70 3.75 8.54 3.65
N ILE A 71 2.66 8.32 4.39
CA ILE A 71 1.30 8.49 3.88
C ILE A 71 1.00 9.97 3.66
N LYS A 72 1.36 10.81 4.64
CA LYS A 72 1.16 12.26 4.54
C LYS A 72 1.89 12.83 3.34
N ASP A 73 3.14 12.44 3.11
CA ASP A 73 3.92 12.89 1.96
C ASP A 73 3.32 12.38 0.65
N GLN A 74 2.93 11.11 0.59
CA GLN A 74 2.39 10.48 -0.62
C GLN A 74 1.05 11.06 -1.05
N PHE A 75 0.19 11.42 -0.09
CA PHE A 75 -1.15 11.97 -0.36
C PHE A 75 -1.22 13.49 -0.16
N ASN A 76 -0.08 14.13 0.15
CA ASN A 76 0.01 15.55 0.51
C ASN A 76 -1.09 15.98 1.50
N CYS A 77 -1.20 15.25 2.62
CA CYS A 77 -2.32 15.40 3.54
C CYS A 77 -1.89 15.56 5.01
N ALA A 78 -2.79 16.13 5.81
CA ALA A 78 -2.60 16.26 7.25
C ALA A 78 -2.74 14.90 7.96
N SER A 79 -2.19 14.81 9.17
CA SER A 79 -2.22 13.57 9.97
C SER A 79 -3.65 13.05 10.20
N GLU A 80 -4.65 13.92 10.31
CA GLU A 80 -6.05 13.51 10.48
C GLU A 80 -6.57 12.70 9.27
N LYS A 81 -6.33 13.19 8.05
CA LYS A 81 -6.73 12.47 6.82
C LYS A 81 -5.92 11.19 6.67
N ALA A 82 -4.60 11.22 6.93
CA ALA A 82 -3.77 10.01 6.89
C ALA A 82 -4.27 8.92 7.87
N ASN A 83 -4.63 9.32 9.10
CA ASN A 83 -5.22 8.40 10.09
C ASN A 83 -6.57 7.85 9.62
N LYS A 84 -7.44 8.68 9.02
CA LYS A 84 -8.71 8.21 8.46
C LYS A 84 -8.51 7.18 7.36
N LEU A 85 -7.58 7.42 6.43
CA LEU A 85 -7.26 6.47 5.36
C LEU A 85 -6.73 5.13 5.90
N ILE A 86 -5.89 5.17 6.94
CA ILE A 86 -5.44 3.95 7.62
C ILE A 86 -6.62 3.23 8.30
N ALA A 87 -7.47 3.98 9.01
CA ALA A 87 -8.60 3.42 9.75
C ALA A 87 -9.61 2.71 8.85
N GLU A 88 -9.85 3.22 7.63
CA GLU A 88 -10.69 2.55 6.63
C GLU A 88 -10.18 1.14 6.28
N LEU A 89 -8.86 0.93 6.29
CA LEU A 89 -8.21 -0.33 5.94
C LEU A 89 -7.99 -1.26 7.15
N ASP A 90 -7.95 -0.72 8.36
CA ASP A 90 -7.58 -1.44 9.58
C ASP A 90 -8.65 -2.43 10.04
N ILE A 91 -8.24 -3.57 10.58
CA ILE A 91 -9.14 -4.62 11.09
C ILE A 91 -9.97 -4.19 12.30
N LYS A 92 -9.50 -3.20 13.08
CA LYS A 92 -10.22 -2.77 14.29
C LYS A 92 -11.29 -1.72 14.01
N SER A 93 -11.15 -0.98 12.92
CA SER A 93 -11.97 0.21 12.65
C SER A 93 -12.57 0.30 11.25
N GLY A 94 -12.13 -0.54 10.32
CA GLY A 94 -12.57 -0.54 8.94
C GLY A 94 -12.73 -1.96 8.38
N ILE A 95 -12.37 -2.13 7.10
CA ILE A 95 -12.66 -3.35 6.34
C ILE A 95 -11.78 -4.57 6.72
N GLY A 96 -10.64 -4.34 7.39
CA GLY A 96 -9.71 -5.41 7.76
C GLY A 96 -8.78 -5.91 6.67
N LEU A 97 -8.40 -5.05 5.72
CA LEU A 97 -7.34 -5.33 4.75
C LEU A 97 -5.93 -5.22 5.37
N VAL A 98 -5.80 -4.49 6.48
CA VAL A 98 -4.55 -4.25 7.19
C VAL A 98 -4.73 -4.47 8.70
N GLU A 99 -3.68 -4.94 9.36
CA GLU A 99 -3.56 -5.01 10.80
C GLU A 99 -2.36 -4.18 11.27
N LEU A 100 -2.62 -3.22 12.16
CA LEU A 100 -1.61 -2.34 12.74
C LEU A 100 -1.00 -2.94 14.02
N PHE A 101 0.31 -3.14 13.98
CA PHE A 101 1.17 -3.32 15.15
C PHE A 101 1.99 -2.04 15.34
N VAL A 102 2.42 -1.73 16.56
CA VAL A 102 3.13 -0.47 16.85
C VAL A 102 4.32 -0.28 15.89
N LYS A 103 4.17 0.64 14.91
CA LYS A 103 5.08 0.93 13.77
C LYS A 103 5.23 -0.15 12.67
N VAL A 104 4.43 -1.21 12.68
CA VAL A 104 4.48 -2.31 11.69
C VAL A 104 3.07 -2.62 11.18
N MET A 105 2.89 -2.71 9.87
CA MET A 105 1.61 -3.11 9.25
C MET A 105 1.72 -4.52 8.70
N LYS A 106 0.79 -5.40 9.07
CA LYS A 106 0.56 -6.68 8.39
C LYS A 106 -0.63 -6.52 7.47
N MET A 107 -0.61 -7.15 6.29
CA MET A 107 -1.80 -7.17 5.44
C MET A 107 -2.47 -8.52 5.57
N ILE A 108 -3.80 -8.50 5.60
CA ILE A 108 -4.63 -9.70 5.65
C ILE A 108 -5.09 -10.01 4.23
N ARG A 109 -5.18 -11.31 3.91
CA ARG A 109 -5.54 -11.81 2.59
C ARG A 109 -7.03 -11.71 2.33
#